data_AF-A0A1L9B549-F1
#
_entry.id   AF-A0A1L9B549-F1
#
_cell.length_a   1.000
_cell.length_b   1.000
_cell.length_c   1.000
_cell.angle_alpha   90.00
_cell.angle_beta   90.00
_cell.angle_gamma   90.00
#
_symmetry.space_group_name_H-M   'P 1'
#
loop_
_entity.id
_entity.type
_entity.pdbx_description
1 polymer ?
#
loop_
_entity_poly.entity_id
_entity_poly.type
_entity_poly.pdbx_seq_one_letter_code
_entity_poly.pdbx_strand_id
1 'polypeptide(L)'
;MSVKAQLTVRWKPTDPNRTGKPWFLMRLYVQSDNSSGYIPDQVLVLEEPGQPMTLQADIYTNSGCEPDQGCEWTVPMELELQPNAAEGSVDVEWKVTAEARAEGTSTLPKGFTVQVSEQ
;
A
#
# COMPACT_ATOMS: atom_id res chain seq x y z
N MET A 1 -2.80 15.12 -0.93
CA MET A 1 -2.82 13.90 -1.79
C MET A 1 -3.11 12.70 -0.89
N SER A 2 -3.84 11.71 -1.39
CA SER A 2 -4.08 10.44 -0.70
C SER A 2 -3.74 9.27 -1.59
N VAL A 3 -3.20 8.21 -0.98
CA VAL A 3 -2.94 6.94 -1.66
C VAL A 3 -3.58 5.83 -0.85
N LYS A 4 -4.36 4.99 -1.53
CA LYS A 4 -5.01 3.81 -0.99
C LYS A 4 -4.40 2.58 -1.63
N ALA A 5 -3.88 1.66 -0.82
CA ALA A 5 -3.41 0.35 -1.26
C ALA A 5 -4.36 -0.72 -0.72
N GLN A 6 -4.79 -1.63 -1.60
CA GLN A 6 -5.56 -2.81 -1.26
C GLN A 6 -4.86 -4.04 -1.81
N LEU A 7 -4.63 -5.03 -0.95
CA LEU A 7 -4.00 -6.30 -1.29
C LEU A 7 -4.98 -7.43 -1.07
N THR A 8 -4.95 -8.41 -1.97
CA THR A 8 -5.55 -9.72 -1.78
C THR A 8 -4.43 -10.74 -1.74
N VAL A 9 -4.33 -11.45 -0.61
CA VAL A 9 -3.23 -12.34 -0.29
C VAL A 9 -3.76 -13.76 -0.17
N ARG A 10 -3.05 -14.74 -0.76
CA ARG A 10 -3.37 -16.18 -0.63
C ARG A 10 -2.13 -16.96 -0.19
N TRP A 11 -2.23 -17.66 0.94
CA TRP A 11 -1.18 -18.57 1.40
C TRP A 11 -1.24 -19.91 0.67
N LYS A 12 -0.10 -20.41 0.19
CA LYS A 12 0.02 -21.74 -0.43
C LYS A 12 1.14 -22.51 0.26
N PRO A 13 0.85 -23.24 1.35
CA PRO A 13 1.85 -24.09 1.97
C PRO A 13 2.26 -25.22 1.01
N THR A 14 3.51 -25.65 1.08
CA THR A 14 4.00 -26.82 0.33
C THR A 14 3.28 -28.11 0.77
N ASP A 15 2.93 -28.20 2.06
CA ASP A 15 2.07 -29.26 2.62
C ASP A 15 0.72 -28.66 3.04
N PRO A 16 -0.39 -28.99 2.35
CA PRO A 16 -1.72 -28.44 2.65
C PRO A 16 -2.28 -28.89 4.01
N ASN A 17 -1.72 -29.93 4.62
CA ASN A 17 -2.13 -30.38 5.95
C ASN A 17 -1.39 -29.67 7.08
N ARG A 18 -0.45 -28.77 6.77
CA ARG A 18 0.22 -27.98 7.81
C ARG A 18 -0.74 -26.99 8.44
N THR A 19 -0.65 -26.89 9.77
CA THR A 19 -1.44 -25.99 10.61
C THR A 19 -0.79 -24.62 10.83
N GLY A 20 0.36 -24.35 10.21
CA GLY A 20 1.06 -23.07 10.34
C GLY A 20 0.28 -21.96 9.64
N LYS A 21 -0.16 -20.97 10.41
CA LYS A 21 -0.90 -19.77 9.95
C LYS A 21 0.03 -18.56 10.00
N PRO A 22 0.83 -18.28 8.96
CA PRO A 22 1.79 -17.19 9.01
C PRO A 22 1.06 -15.84 8.99
N TRP A 23 1.63 -14.82 9.63
CA TRP A 23 1.16 -13.46 9.41
C TRP A 23 1.79 -12.85 8.15
N PHE A 24 1.05 -11.95 7.52
CA PHE A 24 1.46 -11.10 6.42
C PHE A 24 1.31 -9.65 6.84
N LEU A 25 2.30 -8.83 6.51
CA LEU A 25 2.37 -7.43 6.90
C LEU A 25 2.53 -6.56 5.66
N MET A 26 1.81 -5.45 5.67
CA MET A 26 1.99 -4.36 4.71
C MET A 26 2.30 -3.08 5.46
N ARG A 27 3.29 -2.35 4.96
CA ARG A 27 3.59 -0.97 5.37
C ARG A 27 3.47 -0.06 4.16
N LEU A 28 2.76 1.05 4.36
CA LEU A 28 2.61 2.11 3.37
C LEU A 28 3.06 3.40 4.04
N TYR A 29 4.00 4.12 3.44
CA TYR A 29 4.49 5.38 4.00
C TYR A 29 4.86 6.37 2.89
N VAL A 30 4.83 7.66 3.19
CA VAL A 30 5.29 8.71 2.28
C VAL A 30 6.76 8.96 2.59
N GLN A 31 7.60 8.77 1.59
CA GLN A 31 9.01 9.16 1.69
C GLN A 31 9.07 10.68 1.54
N SER A 32 8.97 11.41 2.65
CA SER A 32 9.18 12.87 2.67
C SER A 32 10.41 13.24 3.48
N ASP A 33 11.03 14.35 3.10
CA ASP A 33 12.30 14.81 3.65
C ASP A 33 12.19 15.26 5.12
N ASN A 34 11.00 15.40 5.71
CA ASN A 34 10.84 15.91 7.09
C ASN A 34 9.52 15.62 7.84
N SER A 35 8.61 14.80 7.33
CA SER A 35 7.45 14.35 8.13
C SER A 35 6.96 12.98 7.69
N SER A 36 7.53 11.93 8.31
CA SER A 36 6.98 10.59 8.22
C SER A 36 5.65 10.55 8.98
N GLY A 37 4.54 10.74 8.26
CA GLY A 37 3.23 10.31 8.74
C GLY A 37 3.28 8.79 8.89
N TYR A 38 3.54 8.30 10.11
CA TYR A 38 3.60 6.87 10.39
C TYR A 38 2.17 6.30 10.32
N ILE A 39 1.95 5.38 9.38
CA ILE A 39 0.72 4.60 9.32
C ILE A 39 0.92 3.33 10.13
N PRO A 40 -0.07 2.91 10.96
CA PRO A 40 0.02 1.64 11.65
C PRO A 40 0.23 0.50 10.66
N ASP A 41 1.25 -0.29 10.91
CA ASP A 41 1.52 -1.58 10.28
C ASP A 41 0.20 -2.38 10.15
N GLN A 42 -0.14 -2.79 8.93
CA GLN A 42 -1.34 -3.57 8.66
C GLN A 42 -0.98 -5.05 8.64
N VAL A 43 -1.36 -5.78 9.68
CA VAL A 43 -1.06 -7.21 9.85
C VAL A 43 -2.31 -8.06 9.60
N LEU A 44 -2.13 -9.16 8.89
CA LEU A 44 -3.15 -10.17 8.58
C LEU A 44 -2.62 -11.56 8.90
N VAL A 45 -3.35 -12.37 9.65
CA VAL A 45 -3.01 -13.79 9.86
C VAL A 45 -3.57 -14.61 8.70
N LEU A 46 -2.72 -15.39 8.02
CA LEU A 46 -3.09 -16.26 6.90
C LEU A 46 -3.75 -17.56 7.39
N GLU A 47 -5.03 -17.45 7.77
CA GLU A 47 -5.83 -18.48 8.44
C GLU A 47 -5.88 -19.83 7.72
N GLU A 48 -6.26 -19.87 6.44
CA GLU A 48 -6.50 -21.13 5.72
C GLU A 48 -5.72 -21.18 4.39
N PRO A 49 -5.12 -22.35 4.05
CA PRO A 49 -4.48 -22.56 2.76
C PRO A 49 -5.39 -22.23 1.57
N GLY A 50 -4.89 -21.42 0.64
CA GLY A 50 -5.57 -21.02 -0.58
C GLY A 50 -6.69 -19.98 -0.41
N GLN A 51 -7.09 -19.66 0.82
CA GLN A 51 -8.15 -18.69 1.06
C GLN A 51 -7.66 -17.26 0.77
N PRO A 52 -8.34 -16.50 -0.11
CA PRO A 52 -8.02 -15.08 -0.31
C PRO A 52 -8.42 -14.27 0.90
N MET A 53 -7.52 -13.40 1.34
CA MET A 53 -7.80 -12.42 2.38
C MET A 53 -7.31 -11.04 1.98
N THR A 54 -8.05 -10.02 2.42
CA THR A 54 -7.85 -8.65 1.97
C THR A 54 -7.27 -7.80 3.08
N LEU A 55 -6.31 -6.96 2.71
CA LEU A 55 -5.70 -5.97 3.59
C LEU A 55 -5.71 -4.60 2.88
N GLN A 56 -5.93 -3.54 3.64
CA GLN A 56 -6.02 -2.18 3.10
C GLN A 56 -5.24 -1.21 3.97
N ALA A 57 -4.50 -0.29 3.36
CA ALA A 57 -3.97 0.89 4.02
C ALA A 57 -4.24 2.13 3.20
N ASP A 58 -4.35 3.25 3.89
CA ASP A 58 -4.63 4.56 3.33
C ASP A 58 -3.65 5.57 3.91
N ILE A 59 -2.90 6.25 3.06
CA ILE A 59 -2.04 7.38 3.42
C ILE A 59 -2.59 8.69 2.91
N TYR A 60 -2.41 9.72 3.73
CA TYR A 60 -2.80 11.09 3.42
C TYR A 60 -1.58 11.96 3.67
N THR A 61 -1.18 12.73 2.67
CA THR A 61 -0.19 13.77 2.83
C THR A 61 -0.78 15.14 2.53
N ASN A 62 -0.47 16.08 3.42
CA ASN A 62 -0.76 17.50 3.27
C ASN A 62 0.42 18.26 2.66
N SER A 63 1.45 17.57 2.15
CA SER A 63 2.53 18.19 1.39
C SER A 63 1.91 18.99 0.25
N GLY A 64 1.98 20.32 0.35
CA GLY A 64 1.58 21.22 -0.71
C GLY A 64 2.42 20.98 -1.95
N CYS A 65 1.80 21.14 -3.11
CA CYS A 65 2.53 21.25 -4.37
C CYS A 65 2.42 22.69 -4.84
N GLU A 66 3.55 23.37 -5.02
CA GLU A 66 3.53 24.74 -5.53
C GLU A 66 3.01 24.76 -6.99
N PRO A 67 2.22 25.77 -7.37
CA PRO A 67 1.84 25.96 -8.76
C PRO A 67 3.07 26.05 -9.66
N ASP A 68 2.95 25.54 -10.89
CA ASP A 68 3.99 25.59 -11.94
C ASP A 68 5.26 24.76 -11.66
N GLN A 69 5.31 24.05 -10.53
CA GLN A 69 6.31 23.02 -10.24
C GLN A 69 5.66 21.64 -10.30
N GLY A 70 6.28 20.71 -11.03
CA GLY A 70 5.89 19.31 -10.96
C GLY A 70 6.27 18.76 -9.59
N CYS A 71 5.33 18.08 -8.93
CA CYS A 71 5.60 17.39 -7.67
C CYS A 71 5.58 15.90 -7.90
N GLU A 72 6.58 15.24 -7.34
CA GLU A 72 6.68 13.79 -7.30
C GLU A 72 6.61 13.35 -5.84
N TRP A 73 5.78 12.35 -5.56
CA TRP A 73 5.68 11.74 -4.25
C TRP A 73 5.98 10.25 -4.39
N THR A 74 7.03 9.80 -3.73
CA THR A 74 7.34 8.39 -3.63
C THR A 74 6.62 7.80 -2.42
N VAL A 75 5.81 6.78 -2.64
CA VAL A 75 5.07 6.06 -1.60
C VAL A 75 5.48 4.60 -1.63
N PRO A 76 6.51 4.21 -0.86
CA PRO A 76 6.90 2.81 -0.77
C PRO A 76 5.80 1.95 -0.15
N MET A 77 5.60 0.77 -0.74
CA MET A 77 4.76 -0.30 -0.20
C MET A 77 5.65 -1.50 0.13
N GLU A 78 5.91 -1.72 1.41
CA GLU A 78 6.71 -2.84 1.87
C GLU A 78 5.81 -4.00 2.29
N LEU A 79 6.17 -5.20 1.84
CA LEU A 79 5.45 -6.44 2.10
C LEU A 79 6.37 -7.40 2.84
N GLU A 80 5.89 -7.95 3.95
CA GLU A 80 6.66 -8.87 4.77
C GLU A 80 5.80 -10.09 5.11
N LEU A 81 6.37 -11.28 4.88
CA LEU A 81 5.83 -12.54 5.38
C LEU A 81 6.54 -12.88 6.69
N GLN A 82 5.82 -13.47 7.63
CA GLN A 82 6.37 -13.95 8.90
C GLN A 82 7.73 -14.66 8.71
N PRO A 83 8.79 -14.20 9.39
CA PRO A 83 10.06 -14.91 9.41
C PRO A 83 9.90 -16.32 9.94
N ASN A 84 10.57 -17.29 9.29
CA ASN A 84 10.46 -18.71 9.62
C ASN A 84 9.02 -19.25 9.56
N ALA A 85 8.18 -18.69 8.68
CA ALA A 85 6.90 -19.27 8.32
C ALA A 85 7.06 -20.72 7.85
N ALA A 86 5.95 -21.47 7.86
CA ALA A 86 5.91 -22.77 7.23
C ALA A 86 6.34 -22.68 5.75
N GLU A 87 6.93 -23.76 5.22
CA GLU A 87 7.37 -23.78 3.82
C GLU A 87 6.18 -23.62 2.87
N GLY A 88 6.33 -22.77 1.87
CA GLY A 88 5.29 -22.47 0.88
C GLY A 88 5.53 -21.14 0.17
N SER A 89 4.48 -20.63 -0.48
CA SER A 89 4.48 -19.36 -1.21
C SER A 89 3.25 -18.53 -0.89
N VAL A 90 3.33 -17.23 -1.14
CA VAL A 90 2.19 -16.31 -1.04
C VAL A 90 1.90 -15.72 -2.41
N ASP A 91 0.66 -15.81 -2.89
CA ASP A 91 0.22 -14.97 -4.01
C ASP A 91 -0.24 -13.62 -3.46
N VAL A 92 0.17 -12.54 -4.11
CA VAL A 92 -0.27 -11.18 -3.80
C VAL A 92 -0.84 -10.54 -5.05
N GLU A 93 -2.12 -10.22 -5.01
CA GLU A 93 -2.79 -9.33 -5.96
C GLU A 93 -2.94 -7.96 -5.29
N TRP A 94 -2.65 -6.87 -5.99
CA TRP A 94 -2.67 -5.54 -5.39
C TRP A 94 -3.34 -4.51 -6.29
N LYS A 95 -3.91 -3.48 -5.66
CA LYS A 95 -4.52 -2.33 -6.31
C LYS A 95 -4.16 -1.07 -5.54
N VAL A 96 -3.59 -0.09 -6.24
CA VAL A 96 -3.30 1.24 -5.69
C VAL A 96 -4.17 2.28 -6.38
N THR A 97 -4.75 3.17 -5.58
CA THR A 97 -5.47 4.36 -6.06
C THR A 97 -4.79 5.60 -5.47
N ALA A 98 -4.38 6.54 -6.31
CA ALA A 98 -3.87 7.83 -5.87
C ALA A 98 -4.84 8.96 -6.23
N GLU A 99 -5.04 9.90 -5.31
CA GLU A 99 -5.93 11.03 -5.46
C GLU A 99 -5.21 12.33 -5.06
N ALA A 100 -5.38 13.37 -5.88
CA ALA A 100 -4.90 14.72 -5.56
C ALA A 100 -6.03 15.72 -5.78
N ARG A 101 -6.04 16.79 -4.98
CA ARG A 101 -7.04 17.85 -5.07
C ARG A 101 -6.36 19.20 -5.13
N ALA A 102 -6.90 20.11 -5.93
CA ALA A 102 -6.53 21.52 -5.91
C ALA A 102 -7.37 22.21 -4.83
N GLU A 103 -6.71 22.89 -3.89
CA GLU A 103 -7.37 23.66 -2.84
C GLU A 103 -7.37 25.16 -3.19
N GLY A 104 -8.33 25.92 -2.67
CA GLY A 104 -8.40 27.38 -2.88
C GLY A 104 -8.97 27.82 -4.24
N THR A 105 -9.47 26.90 -5.05
CA THR A 105 -10.16 27.17 -6.32
C THR A 105 -11.43 26.32 -6.43
N SER A 106 -12.49 26.86 -7.03
CA SER A 106 -13.72 26.12 -7.34
C SER A 106 -13.62 25.33 -8.65
N THR A 107 -12.54 25.50 -9.41
CA THR A 107 -12.30 24.82 -10.69
C THR A 107 -10.90 24.22 -10.74
N LEU A 108 -10.79 23.05 -11.38
CA LEU A 108 -9.50 22.41 -11.63
C LEU A 108 -8.59 23.33 -12.46
N PRO A 109 -7.36 23.62 -12.02
CA PRO A 109 -6.42 24.44 -12.78
C PRO A 109 -6.19 23.86 -14.18
N LYS A 110 -6.04 24.73 -15.19
CA LYS A 110 -5.66 24.29 -16.53
C LYS A 110 -4.32 23.53 -16.46
N GLY A 111 -4.26 22.35 -17.08
CA GLY A 111 -3.04 21.53 -17.10
C GLY A 111 -2.86 20.62 -15.87
N PHE A 112 -3.79 20.62 -14.92
CA PHE A 112 -3.72 19.71 -13.78
C PHE A 112 -3.80 18.25 -14.24
N THR A 113 -2.74 17.49 -13.97
CA THR A 113 -2.62 16.09 -14.32
C THR A 113 -2.09 15.32 -13.13
N VAL A 114 -2.67 14.15 -12.85
CA VAL A 114 -2.14 13.20 -11.88
C VAL A 114 -1.69 11.99 -12.66
N GLN A 115 -0.43 11.60 -12.50
CA GLN A 115 0.14 10.40 -13.09
C GLN A 115 0.53 9.45 -11.97
N VAL A 116 0.27 8.17 -12.18
CA VAL A 116 0.66 7.09 -11.28
C VAL A 116 1.55 6.16 -12.07
N SER A 117 2.73 5.88 -11.53
CA SER A 117 3.70 4.97 -12.13
C SER A 117 4.22 4.01 -11.09
N GLU A 118 4.48 2.78 -11.51
CA GLU A 118 5.20 1.76 -10.76
C GLU A 118 6.69 1.88 -11.08
N GLN A 119 7.54 1.73 -10.06
CA GLN A 119 9.00 1.66 -10.21
C GLN A 119 9.53 0.38 -9.58
#